data_AF-A0A7C5BCU0-F1
#
_entry.id   AF-A0A7C5BCU0-F1
#
_cell.length_a   1.000
_cell.length_b   1.000
_cell.length_c   1.000
_cell.angle_alpha   90.00
_cell.angle_beta   90.00
_cell.angle_gamma   90.00
#
_symmetry.space_group_name_H-M   'P 1'
#
loop_
_entity.id
_entity.type
_entity.pdbx_description
1 polymer ?
#
loop_
_entity_poly.entity_id
_entity_poly.type
_entity_poly.pdbx_seq_one_letter_code
_entity_poly.pdbx_strand_id
1 'polypeptide(L)'
;MKKAVIIPARYASSRLPGKPLRLLKGKPLVQYAYEIAKNTSAHIVLVATDDKRILEAVKSFGGEAVLTSSDHPSGSDRVAEVVRDMEVDVVVNLQCDEPLLQPQLIDALFEAFKNHKVEIATLIGPLSQQEWIDPNIVKVVRDKEGFALYFSRAPIPYPRDGGGVKEGLYWRHIGVYAYRKETLLKITSLPPSPLELEEKLEQLRFLENGFKIFTVPSIYRSPSVDTEDDLRKVIELLP
;
A
#
# COMPACT_ATOMS: atom_id res chain seq x y z
N MET A 1 -18.42 -4.06 11.53
CA MET A 1 -17.63 -3.46 10.43
C MET A 1 -17.15 -4.59 9.52
N LYS A 2 -17.71 -4.70 8.33
CA LYS A 2 -17.33 -5.68 7.30
C LYS A 2 -16.07 -5.18 6.59
N LYS A 3 -15.04 -6.03 6.57
CA LYS A 3 -13.66 -5.70 6.18
C LYS A 3 -13.28 -6.45 4.92
N ALA A 4 -12.63 -5.80 3.97
CA ALA A 4 -12.07 -6.44 2.79
C ALA A 4 -10.60 -6.08 2.60
N VAL A 5 -9.83 -7.04 2.07
CA VAL A 5 -8.50 -6.80 1.51
C VAL A 5 -8.58 -7.05 0.01
N ILE A 6 -8.28 -6.04 -0.79
CA ILE A 6 -8.25 -6.11 -2.23
C ILE A 6 -6.80 -5.96 -2.69
N ILE A 7 -6.36 -6.89 -3.52
CA ILE A 7 -4.99 -6.97 -4.02
C ILE A 7 -5.01 -6.57 -5.50
N PRO A 8 -4.69 -5.30 -5.85
CA PRO A 8 -4.59 -4.90 -7.25
C PRO A 8 -3.33 -5.51 -7.88
N ALA A 9 -3.50 -6.21 -9.00
CA ALA A 9 -2.44 -6.86 -9.74
C ALA A 9 -2.57 -6.56 -11.22
N ARG A 10 -1.61 -5.81 -11.79
CA ARG A 10 -1.52 -5.54 -13.23
C ARG A 10 -0.30 -6.22 -13.83
N TYR A 11 -0.42 -6.68 -15.06
CA TYR A 11 0.72 -7.28 -15.76
C TYR A 11 1.76 -6.23 -16.18
N ALA A 12 1.28 -5.06 -16.60
CA ALA A 12 2.10 -3.93 -17.02
C ALA A 12 2.80 -3.28 -15.82
N SER A 13 4.06 -3.65 -15.61
CA SER A 13 4.97 -3.04 -14.65
C SER A 13 6.26 -2.70 -15.40
N SER A 14 6.63 -1.42 -15.41
CA SER A 14 7.76 -0.92 -16.20
C SER A 14 9.11 -1.38 -15.64
N ARG A 15 9.27 -1.36 -14.32
CA ARG A 15 10.52 -1.74 -13.63
C ARG A 15 10.68 -3.25 -13.48
N LEU A 16 9.58 -3.99 -13.42
CA LEU A 16 9.57 -5.44 -13.27
C LEU A 16 8.39 -6.03 -14.07
N PRO A 17 8.54 -6.30 -15.38
CA PRO A 17 7.45 -6.81 -16.21
C PRO A 17 6.84 -8.10 -15.66
N GLY A 18 5.51 -8.19 -15.65
CA GLY A 18 4.81 -9.34 -15.10
C GLY A 18 5.02 -9.55 -13.60
N LYS A 19 5.42 -8.51 -12.85
CA LYS A 19 5.71 -8.52 -11.39
C LYS A 19 4.79 -9.45 -10.58
N PRO A 20 3.45 -9.39 -10.66
CA PRO A 20 2.59 -10.29 -9.87
C PRO A 20 2.84 -11.80 -10.09
N LEU A 21 3.31 -12.18 -11.28
CA LEU A 21 3.59 -13.57 -11.67
C LEU A 21 5.06 -13.97 -11.47
N ARG A 22 5.92 -13.04 -11.04
CA ARG A 22 7.32 -13.35 -10.76
C ARG A 22 7.42 -14.33 -9.61
N LEU A 23 8.22 -15.37 -9.83
CA LEU A 23 8.39 -16.43 -8.85
C LEU A 23 9.38 -15.99 -7.77
N LEU A 24 8.96 -16.21 -6.54
CA LEU A 24 9.72 -16.03 -5.32
C LEU A 24 9.66 -17.40 -4.60
N LYS A 25 10.81 -18.10 -4.50
CA LYS A 25 10.90 -19.50 -4.04
C LYS A 25 9.82 -20.44 -4.61
N GLY A 26 9.53 -20.31 -5.92
CA GLY A 26 8.57 -21.17 -6.63
C GLY A 26 7.11 -20.77 -6.54
N LYS A 27 6.75 -19.74 -5.76
CA LYS A 27 5.39 -19.16 -5.72
C LYS A 27 5.37 -17.79 -6.40
N PRO A 28 4.33 -17.43 -7.17
CA PRO A 28 4.22 -16.08 -7.73
C PRO A 28 4.00 -15.02 -6.64
N LEU A 29 4.51 -13.81 -6.83
CA LEU A 29 4.37 -12.70 -5.84
C LEU A 29 2.92 -12.45 -5.42
N VAL A 30 1.96 -12.55 -6.34
CA VAL A 30 0.53 -12.39 -6.02
C VAL A 30 0.02 -13.42 -5.02
N GLN A 31 0.61 -14.63 -5.00
CA GLN A 31 0.25 -15.66 -4.03
C GLN A 31 0.70 -15.27 -2.62
N TYR A 32 1.88 -14.66 -2.45
CA TYR A 32 2.33 -14.17 -1.14
C TYR A 32 1.38 -13.11 -0.57
N ALA A 33 1.00 -12.12 -1.38
CA ALA A 33 0.04 -11.10 -0.96
C ALA A 33 -1.32 -11.71 -0.60
N TYR A 34 -1.78 -12.69 -1.38
CA TYR A 34 -3.04 -13.40 -1.10
C TYR A 34 -2.98 -14.20 0.21
N GLU A 35 -1.90 -14.95 0.43
CA GLU A 35 -1.67 -15.70 1.66
C GLU A 35 -1.61 -14.76 2.88
N ILE A 36 -0.92 -13.61 2.78
CA ILE A 36 -0.91 -12.58 3.83
C ILE A 36 -2.33 -12.10 4.12
N ALA A 37 -3.08 -11.70 3.09
CA ALA A 37 -4.43 -11.19 3.24
C ALA A 37 -5.39 -12.20 3.87
N LYS A 38 -5.29 -13.49 3.50
CA LYS A 38 -6.10 -14.58 4.07
C LYS A 38 -5.82 -14.85 5.55
N ASN A 39 -4.66 -14.44 6.06
CA ASN A 39 -4.29 -14.59 7.47
C ASN A 39 -4.61 -13.34 8.31
N THR A 40 -5.47 -12.43 7.81
CA THR A 40 -5.96 -11.25 8.54
C THR A 40 -7.38 -11.46 9.06
N SER A 41 -7.90 -10.49 9.80
CA SER A 41 -9.31 -10.40 10.21
C SER A 41 -10.27 -9.96 9.08
N ALA A 42 -9.84 -9.96 7.82
CA ALA A 42 -10.67 -9.62 6.68
C ALA A 42 -11.78 -10.66 6.43
N HIS A 43 -12.97 -10.18 6.09
CA HIS A 43 -14.11 -11.04 5.74
C HIS A 43 -14.06 -11.43 4.26
N ILE A 44 -13.47 -10.57 3.43
CA ILE A 44 -13.34 -10.76 1.99
C ILE A 44 -11.88 -10.52 1.59
N VAL A 45 -11.32 -11.41 0.78
CA VAL A 45 -9.98 -11.28 0.19
C VAL A 45 -10.11 -11.56 -1.29
N LEU A 46 -9.65 -10.63 -2.12
CA LEU A 46 -9.88 -10.70 -3.57
C LEU A 46 -8.71 -10.08 -4.34
N VAL A 47 -8.27 -10.74 -5.41
CA VAL A 47 -7.34 -10.14 -6.38
C VAL A 47 -8.12 -9.41 -7.48
N ALA A 48 -7.77 -8.17 -7.74
CA ALA A 48 -8.34 -7.37 -8.81
C ALA A 48 -7.31 -7.22 -9.93
N THR A 49 -7.60 -7.73 -11.13
CA THR A 49 -6.63 -7.72 -12.24
C THR A 49 -7.27 -7.42 -13.58
N ASP A 50 -6.51 -6.91 -14.54
CA ASP A 50 -6.90 -6.78 -15.95
C ASP A 50 -6.40 -7.94 -16.82
N ASP A 51 -5.58 -8.83 -16.25
CA ASP A 51 -4.86 -9.84 -17.02
C ASP A 51 -5.34 -11.26 -16.70
N LYS A 52 -5.77 -11.98 -17.73
CA LYS A 52 -6.23 -13.37 -17.61
C LYS A 52 -5.15 -14.30 -17.04
N ARG A 53 -3.86 -14.07 -17.32
CA ARG A 53 -2.77 -14.92 -16.81
C ARG A 53 -2.65 -14.79 -15.29
N ILE A 54 -2.84 -13.57 -14.75
CA ILE A 54 -2.86 -13.33 -13.30
C ILE A 54 -4.09 -14.02 -12.70
N LEU A 55 -5.26 -13.84 -13.31
CA LEU A 55 -6.50 -14.46 -12.83
C LEU A 55 -6.39 -15.99 -12.78
N GLU A 56 -5.87 -16.63 -13.83
CA GLU A 56 -5.68 -18.09 -13.86
C GLU A 56 -4.62 -18.55 -12.85
N ALA A 57 -3.53 -17.80 -12.68
CA ALA A 57 -2.54 -18.10 -11.65
C ALA A 57 -3.17 -18.05 -10.25
N VAL A 58 -4.00 -17.05 -9.95
CA VAL A 58 -4.70 -16.93 -8.67
C VAL A 58 -5.64 -18.11 -8.42
N LYS A 59 -6.45 -18.48 -9.43
CA LYS A 59 -7.34 -19.64 -9.34
C LYS A 59 -6.57 -20.95 -9.13
N SER A 60 -5.38 -21.09 -9.75
CA SER A 60 -4.58 -22.32 -9.66
C SER A 60 -4.12 -22.66 -8.24
N PHE A 61 -3.95 -21.66 -7.37
CA PHE A 61 -3.64 -21.85 -5.94
C PHE A 61 -4.87 -21.74 -5.04
N GLY A 62 -6.09 -21.74 -5.61
CA GLY A 62 -7.34 -21.69 -4.86
C GLY A 62 -7.73 -20.28 -4.38
N GLY A 63 -7.15 -19.23 -4.96
CA GLY A 63 -7.49 -17.85 -4.64
C GLY A 63 -8.69 -17.32 -5.41
N GLU A 64 -9.30 -16.25 -4.89
CA GLU A 64 -10.36 -15.51 -5.57
C GLU A 64 -9.78 -14.32 -6.36
N ALA A 65 -10.20 -14.18 -7.62
CA ALA A 65 -9.81 -13.07 -8.49
C ALA A 65 -10.95 -12.63 -9.40
N VAL A 66 -10.97 -11.33 -9.72
CA VAL A 66 -11.92 -10.74 -10.69
C VAL A 66 -11.17 -9.96 -11.77
N LEU A 67 -11.76 -9.94 -12.96
CA LEU A 67 -11.33 -9.01 -14.00
C LEU A 67 -11.86 -7.61 -13.70
N THR A 68 -11.03 -6.62 -13.98
CA THR A 68 -11.29 -5.18 -13.85
C THR A 68 -10.86 -4.51 -15.15
N SER A 69 -11.28 -3.26 -15.35
CA SER A 69 -10.88 -2.49 -16.52
C SER A 69 -9.34 -2.40 -16.67
N SER A 70 -8.86 -2.38 -17.91
CA SER A 70 -7.46 -2.11 -18.26
C SER A 70 -7.11 -0.62 -18.17
N ASP A 71 -8.11 0.25 -18.08
CA ASP A 71 -7.94 1.70 -18.25
C ASP A 71 -7.66 2.43 -16.92
N HIS A 72 -7.53 1.68 -15.82
CA HIS A 72 -7.25 2.25 -14.51
C HIS A 72 -5.83 2.79 -14.41
N PRO A 73 -5.65 4.08 -14.07
CA PRO A 73 -4.31 4.66 -13.96
C PRO A 73 -3.58 4.17 -12.71
N SER A 74 -4.30 3.85 -11.62
CA SER A 74 -3.73 3.41 -10.35
C SER A 74 -4.29 2.08 -9.84
N GLY A 75 -3.63 1.53 -8.81
CA GLY A 75 -4.18 0.41 -8.05
C GLY A 75 -5.41 0.78 -7.23
N SER A 76 -5.48 2.00 -6.72
CA SER A 76 -6.62 2.49 -5.93
C SER A 76 -7.90 2.59 -6.77
N ASP A 77 -7.81 3.04 -8.02
CA ASP A 77 -8.95 3.09 -8.96
C ASP A 77 -9.47 1.68 -9.28
N ARG A 78 -8.56 0.72 -9.46
CA ARG A 78 -8.91 -0.69 -9.66
C ARG A 78 -9.62 -1.28 -8.44
N VAL A 79 -9.13 -0.96 -7.23
CA VAL A 79 -9.80 -1.37 -5.99
C VAL A 79 -11.19 -0.74 -5.91
N ALA A 80 -11.32 0.53 -6.28
CA ALA A 80 -12.59 1.26 -6.26
C ALA A 80 -13.65 0.67 -7.20
N GLU A 81 -13.26 0.20 -8.40
CA GLU A 81 -14.17 -0.53 -9.29
C GLU A 81 -14.77 -1.75 -8.59
N VAL A 82 -13.92 -2.59 -8.00
CA VAL A 82 -14.33 -3.85 -7.37
C VAL A 82 -15.25 -3.62 -6.18
N VAL A 83 -14.93 -2.65 -5.32
CA VAL A 83 -15.70 -2.47 -4.08
C VAL A 83 -16.99 -1.69 -4.25
N ARG A 84 -17.22 -1.06 -5.42
CA ARG A 84 -18.42 -0.25 -5.68
C ARG A 84 -19.71 -0.99 -5.36
N ASP A 85 -19.81 -2.24 -5.82
CA ASP A 85 -21.00 -3.08 -5.64
C ASP A 85 -20.87 -4.06 -4.47
N MET A 86 -19.79 -3.98 -3.70
CA MET A 86 -19.57 -4.82 -2.52
C MET A 86 -20.14 -4.16 -1.26
N GLU A 87 -20.85 -4.93 -0.44
CA GLU A 87 -21.21 -4.50 0.91
C GLU A 87 -19.99 -4.64 1.83
N VAL A 88 -19.20 -3.57 1.97
CA VAL A 88 -18.01 -3.49 2.83
C VAL A 88 -17.91 -2.10 3.44
N ASP A 89 -17.43 -2.01 4.68
CA ASP A 89 -17.25 -0.74 5.37
C ASP A 89 -15.83 -0.19 5.17
N VAL A 90 -14.84 -1.07 5.30
CA VAL A 90 -13.41 -0.73 5.23
C VAL A 90 -12.68 -1.66 4.29
N VAL A 91 -11.86 -1.07 3.43
CA VAL A 91 -11.13 -1.74 2.36
C VAL A 91 -9.64 -1.46 2.54
N VAL A 92 -8.83 -2.50 2.61
CA VAL A 92 -7.37 -2.42 2.51
C VAL A 92 -6.97 -2.66 1.06
N ASN A 93 -6.20 -1.75 0.49
CA ASN A 93 -5.48 -1.90 -0.75
C ASN A 93 -4.09 -2.48 -0.42
N LEU A 94 -3.90 -3.78 -0.67
CA LEU A 94 -2.65 -4.50 -0.43
C LEU A 94 -1.89 -4.73 -1.74
N GLN A 95 -0.74 -4.09 -1.89
CA GLN A 95 0.10 -4.27 -3.07
C GLN A 95 0.79 -5.65 -3.09
N CYS A 96 1.05 -6.18 -4.29
CA CYS A 96 1.75 -7.46 -4.48
C CYS A 96 3.26 -7.43 -4.18
N ASP A 97 3.79 -6.28 -3.76
CA ASP A 97 5.23 -6.03 -3.63
C ASP A 97 5.75 -5.99 -2.21
N GLU A 98 4.89 -6.27 -1.25
CA GLU A 98 5.22 -6.43 0.15
C GLU A 98 5.07 -7.91 0.58
N PRO A 99 5.80 -8.88 -0.01
CA PRO A 99 5.60 -10.31 0.23
C PRO A 99 6.01 -10.75 1.65
N LEU A 100 6.63 -9.86 2.43
CA LEU A 100 7.05 -10.10 3.81
C LEU A 100 6.16 -9.36 4.82
N LEU A 101 5.11 -8.67 4.38
CA LEU A 101 4.22 -7.92 5.27
C LEU A 101 3.56 -8.86 6.28
N GLN A 102 3.58 -8.47 7.54
CA GLN A 102 2.94 -9.24 8.61
C GLN A 102 1.42 -8.96 8.59
N PRO A 103 0.57 -10.01 8.60
CA PRO A 103 -0.90 -9.84 8.60
C PRO A 103 -1.42 -8.94 9.72
N GLN A 104 -0.75 -8.94 10.87
CA GLN A 104 -1.10 -8.12 12.03
C GLN A 104 -1.02 -6.61 11.74
N LEU A 105 -0.21 -6.19 10.77
CA LEU A 105 -0.14 -4.78 10.35
C LEU A 105 -1.38 -4.38 9.55
N ILE A 106 -1.93 -5.29 8.75
CA ILE A 106 -3.21 -5.08 8.06
C ILE A 106 -4.34 -5.03 9.09
N ASP A 107 -4.30 -5.89 10.11
CA ASP A 107 -5.26 -5.82 11.20
C ASP A 107 -5.15 -4.52 12.00
N ALA A 108 -3.95 -4.00 12.23
CA ALA A 108 -3.74 -2.71 12.86
C ALA A 108 -4.35 -1.55 12.02
N LEU A 109 -4.31 -1.63 10.69
CA LEU A 109 -5.03 -0.69 9.83
C LEU A 109 -6.54 -0.77 10.06
N PHE A 110 -7.13 -1.97 10.10
CA PHE A 110 -8.56 -2.12 10.39
C PHE A 110 -8.95 -1.56 11.77
N GLU A 111 -8.10 -1.77 12.77
CA GLU A 111 -8.32 -1.26 14.13
C GLU A 111 -8.36 0.27 14.18
N ALA A 112 -7.58 0.97 13.34
CA ALA A 112 -7.62 2.43 13.25
C ALA A 112 -9.01 2.99 12.90
N PHE A 113 -9.83 2.24 12.16
CA PHE A 113 -11.18 2.66 11.74
C PHE A 113 -12.25 2.53 12.84
N LYS A 114 -11.90 1.95 14.01
CA LYS A 114 -12.73 2.06 15.21
C LYS A 114 -12.88 3.52 15.65
N ASN A 115 -11.89 4.37 15.34
CA ASN A 115 -12.04 5.81 15.42
C ASN A 115 -12.83 6.32 14.20
N HIS A 116 -14.03 6.83 14.43
CA HIS A 116 -14.91 7.35 13.36
C HIS A 116 -14.32 8.54 12.60
N LYS A 117 -13.33 9.24 13.16
CA LYS A 117 -12.60 10.33 12.47
C LYS A 117 -11.64 9.83 11.39
N VAL A 118 -11.30 8.55 11.39
CA VAL A 118 -10.38 7.95 10.41
C VAL A 118 -11.17 7.54 9.18
N GLU A 119 -10.81 8.14 8.04
CA GLU A 119 -11.36 7.85 6.72
C GLU A 119 -10.34 7.18 5.79
N ILE A 120 -9.06 7.51 5.99
CA ILE A 120 -7.91 6.95 5.28
C ILE A 120 -6.85 6.62 6.33
N ALA A 121 -6.21 5.46 6.22
CA ALA A 121 -5.07 5.08 7.02
C ALA A 121 -3.97 4.45 6.17
N THR A 122 -2.71 4.61 6.58
CA THR A 122 -1.55 3.95 5.98
C THR A 122 -0.55 3.49 7.04
N LEU A 123 0.33 2.58 6.67
CA LEU A 123 1.42 2.11 7.53
C LEU A 123 2.65 3.02 7.41
N ILE A 124 3.35 3.17 8.53
CA ILE A 124 4.65 3.84 8.57
C ILE A 124 5.66 2.97 9.33
N GLY A 125 6.94 3.08 8.99
CA GLY A 125 8.03 2.35 9.64
C GLY A 125 9.16 3.26 10.08
N PRO A 126 10.05 2.79 10.96
CA PRO A 126 11.26 3.51 11.31
C PRO A 126 12.11 3.75 10.07
N LEU A 127 12.81 4.87 10.04
CA LEU A 127 13.67 5.30 8.95
C LEU A 127 15.13 5.31 9.42
N SER A 128 16.05 4.76 8.66
CA SER A 128 17.49 4.93 8.89
C SER A 128 18.04 6.20 8.26
N GLN A 129 19.27 6.60 8.63
CA GLN A 129 19.95 7.75 8.03
C GLN A 129 20.13 7.62 6.51
N GLN A 130 20.37 6.40 6.01
CA GLN A 130 20.54 6.12 4.59
C GLN A 130 19.20 6.20 3.85
N GLU A 131 18.15 5.59 4.40
CA GLU A 131 16.80 5.68 3.82
C GLU A 131 16.24 7.10 3.83
N TRP A 132 16.63 7.93 4.82
CA TRP A 132 16.14 9.30 4.92
C TRP A 132 16.54 10.17 3.73
N ILE A 133 17.77 10.01 3.25
CA ILE A 133 18.30 10.74 2.09
C ILE A 133 17.94 10.08 0.75
N ASP A 134 17.45 8.85 0.75
CA ASP A 134 17.07 8.12 -0.47
C ASP A 134 15.74 8.64 -1.04
N PRO A 135 15.69 9.20 -2.26
CA PRO A 135 14.46 9.70 -2.87
C PRO A 135 13.47 8.60 -3.30
N ASN A 136 13.91 7.34 -3.33
CA ASN A 136 13.02 6.20 -3.60
C ASN A 136 12.19 5.84 -2.36
N ILE A 137 12.70 6.14 -1.17
CA ILE A 137 11.97 5.96 0.09
C ILE A 137 11.16 7.22 0.37
N VAL A 138 9.84 7.07 0.45
CA VAL A 138 8.94 8.18 0.76
C VAL A 138 8.96 8.44 2.25
N LYS A 139 9.19 9.70 2.63
CA LYS A 139 9.15 10.16 4.02
C LYS A 139 7.78 10.71 4.35
N VAL A 140 7.40 10.63 5.62
CA VAL A 140 6.16 11.22 6.12
C VAL A 140 6.41 11.96 7.43
N VAL A 141 5.85 13.15 7.52
CA VAL A 141 5.73 13.91 8.78
C VAL A 141 4.28 13.90 9.23
N ARG A 142 4.05 13.83 10.54
CA ARG A 142 2.72 13.67 11.14
C ARG A 142 2.51 14.63 12.30
N ASP A 143 1.25 14.94 12.58
CA ASP A 143 0.84 15.73 13.73
C ASP A 143 0.84 14.89 15.02
N LYS A 144 0.47 15.55 16.13
CA LYS A 144 0.39 14.93 17.46
C LYS A 144 -0.73 13.89 17.58
N GLU A 145 -1.77 13.97 16.76
CA GLU A 145 -2.87 13.00 16.71
C GLU A 145 -2.55 11.81 15.81
N GLY A 146 -1.48 11.89 15.01
CA GLY A 146 -1.00 10.84 14.14
C GLY A 146 -1.47 10.93 12.70
N PHE A 147 -2.07 12.04 12.30
CA PHE A 147 -2.39 12.29 10.89
C PHE A 147 -1.16 12.82 10.16
N ALA A 148 -0.96 12.34 8.93
CA ALA A 148 0.09 12.84 8.07
C ALA A 148 -0.16 14.33 7.76
N LEU A 149 0.89 15.13 7.92
CA LEU A 149 0.93 16.52 7.48
C LEU A 149 1.40 16.60 6.02
N TYR A 150 2.40 15.79 5.66
CA TYR A 150 2.96 15.77 4.30
C TYR A 150 3.74 14.48 4.03
N PHE A 151 3.75 14.05 2.77
CA PHE A 151 4.61 12.98 2.25
C PHE A 151 5.58 13.58 1.23
N SER A 152 6.84 13.14 1.23
CA SER A 152 7.82 13.65 0.28
C SER A 152 8.93 12.66 -0.02
N ARG A 153 9.49 12.75 -1.23
CA ARG A 153 10.78 12.16 -1.57
C ARG A 153 11.95 12.96 -1.02
N ALA A 154 11.74 14.23 -0.68
CA ALA A 154 12.74 15.06 -0.01
C ALA A 154 12.99 14.59 1.44
N PRO A 155 14.20 14.79 1.99
CA PRO A 155 14.52 14.44 3.36
C PRO A 155 13.77 15.34 4.36
N ILE A 156 12.69 14.81 4.94
CA ILE A 156 11.87 15.50 5.93
C ILE A 156 11.73 14.69 7.23
N PRO A 157 11.60 15.34 8.41
CA PRO A 157 11.83 16.78 8.63
C PRO A 157 13.32 17.15 8.46
N TYR A 158 13.60 18.43 8.21
CA TYR A 158 14.98 18.93 8.07
C TYR A 158 15.63 19.16 9.45
N PRO A 159 16.79 18.54 9.76
CA PRO A 159 17.49 18.74 11.03
C PRO A 159 18.34 20.02 10.99
N ARG A 160 17.73 21.17 11.31
CA ARG A 160 18.41 22.49 11.29
C ARG A 160 19.75 22.49 12.04
N ASP A 161 19.77 21.88 13.23
CA ASP A 161 20.95 21.85 14.10
C ASP A 161 21.83 20.59 13.86
N GLY A 162 21.53 19.79 12.82
CA GLY A 162 22.19 18.52 12.55
C GLY A 162 21.72 17.37 13.46
N GLY A 163 22.57 16.35 13.60
CA GLY A 163 22.33 15.18 14.48
C GLY A 163 21.59 14.00 13.85
N GLY A 164 21.24 14.10 12.56
CA GLY A 164 20.69 12.99 11.79
C GLY A 164 19.28 12.54 12.20
N VAL A 165 18.95 11.32 11.82
CA VAL A 165 17.64 10.70 12.07
C VAL A 165 17.47 10.33 13.54
N LYS A 166 16.36 10.77 14.12
CA LYS A 166 15.96 10.51 15.51
C LYS A 166 14.78 9.53 15.55
N GLU A 167 14.85 8.55 16.44
CA GLU A 167 13.75 7.61 16.65
C GLU A 167 12.45 8.35 17.04
N GLY A 168 11.32 7.88 16.50
CA GLY A 168 10.01 8.46 16.77
C GLY A 168 9.66 9.73 16.00
N LEU A 169 10.62 10.39 15.34
CA LEU A 169 10.39 11.61 14.55
C LEU A 169 10.42 11.36 13.03
N TYR A 170 11.27 10.47 12.56
CA TYR A 170 11.45 10.20 11.14
C TYR A 170 10.82 8.87 10.76
N TRP A 171 9.99 8.92 9.73
CA TRP A 171 9.15 7.81 9.33
C TRP A 171 9.24 7.59 7.82
N ARG A 172 9.44 6.33 7.45
CA ARG A 172 9.20 5.88 6.07
C ARG A 172 7.72 5.55 5.90
N HIS A 173 7.18 5.91 4.75
CA HIS A 173 5.85 5.48 4.34
C HIS A 173 5.92 4.06 3.77
N ILE A 174 4.93 3.23 4.11
CA ILE A 174 4.76 1.87 3.57
C ILE A 174 3.49 1.89 2.72
N GLY A 175 3.56 1.42 1.48
CA GLY A 175 2.53 1.59 0.44
C GLY A 175 1.24 0.76 0.61
N VAL A 176 0.78 0.56 1.85
CA VAL A 176 -0.43 -0.20 2.18
C VAL A 176 -1.43 0.75 2.80
N TYR A 177 -2.57 0.91 2.12
CA TYR A 177 -3.61 1.84 2.53
C TYR A 177 -4.88 1.12 2.94
N ALA A 178 -5.59 1.71 3.88
CA ALA A 178 -6.95 1.35 4.23
C ALA A 178 -7.87 2.57 4.09
N TYR A 179 -9.11 2.32 3.69
CA TYR A 179 -10.08 3.36 3.40
C TYR A 179 -11.45 2.95 3.91
N ARG A 180 -12.27 3.93 4.33
CA ARG A 180 -13.73 3.73 4.27
C ARG A 180 -14.13 3.60 2.80
N LYS A 181 -15.05 2.68 2.49
CA LYS A 181 -15.53 2.47 1.10
C LYS A 181 -15.93 3.79 0.43
N GLU A 182 -16.77 4.58 1.09
CA GLU A 182 -17.25 5.86 0.57
C GLU A 182 -16.12 6.86 0.29
N THR A 183 -15.11 6.90 1.16
CA THR A 183 -13.94 7.77 0.98
C THR A 183 -13.11 7.30 -0.21
N LEU A 184 -12.90 5.99 -0.38
CA LEU A 184 -12.18 5.44 -1.54
C LEU A 184 -12.88 5.80 -2.86
N LEU A 185 -14.21 5.68 -2.92
CA LEU A 185 -14.98 6.05 -4.12
C LEU A 185 -14.87 7.55 -4.44
N LYS A 186 -14.87 8.41 -3.42
CA LYS A 186 -14.69 9.86 -3.60
C LYS A 186 -13.30 10.19 -4.12
N ILE A 187 -12.24 9.71 -3.45
CA ILE A 187 -10.86 10.13 -3.78
C ILE A 187 -10.41 9.62 -5.16
N THR A 188 -10.92 8.48 -5.62
CA THR A 188 -10.63 7.93 -6.96
C THR A 188 -11.37 8.67 -8.08
N SER A 189 -12.41 9.45 -7.74
CA SER A 189 -13.06 10.36 -8.70
C SER A 189 -12.36 11.71 -8.86
N LEU A 190 -11.38 12.03 -8.00
CA LEU A 190 -10.67 13.31 -8.03
C LEU A 190 -9.64 13.34 -9.16
N PRO A 191 -9.49 14.46 -9.88
CA PRO A 191 -8.42 14.62 -10.86
C PRO A 191 -7.04 14.60 -10.17
N PRO A 192 -5.98 14.20 -10.89
CA PRO A 192 -4.62 14.32 -10.39
C PRO A 192 -4.29 15.74 -9.93
N SER A 193 -3.58 15.84 -8.81
CA SER A 193 -3.26 17.12 -8.18
C SER A 193 -1.83 17.60 -8.49
N PRO A 194 -1.53 18.91 -8.42
CA PRO A 194 -0.19 19.41 -8.71
C PRO A 194 0.93 18.74 -7.90
N LEU A 195 0.76 18.53 -6.59
CA LEU A 195 1.81 17.91 -5.77
C LEU A 195 1.95 16.42 -6.07
N GLU A 196 0.84 15.72 -6.32
CA GLU A 196 0.90 14.33 -6.80
C GLU A 196 1.70 14.22 -8.10
N LEU A 197 1.47 15.12 -9.05
CA LEU A 197 2.13 15.08 -10.36
C LEU A 197 3.64 15.38 -10.25
N GLU A 198 4.02 16.28 -9.35
CA GLU A 198 5.41 16.66 -9.09
C GLU A 198 6.18 15.55 -8.33
N GLU A 199 5.65 15.12 -7.19
CA GLU A 199 6.32 14.12 -6.33
C GLU A 199 6.12 12.68 -6.82
N LYS A 200 5.18 12.45 -7.75
CA LYS A 200 4.70 11.11 -8.16
C LYS A 200 4.21 10.31 -6.96
N LEU A 201 3.33 10.92 -6.16
CA LEU A 201 2.74 10.37 -4.93
C LEU A 201 1.23 10.61 -4.89
N GLU A 202 0.45 9.57 -5.21
CA GLU A 202 -1.02 9.61 -5.29
C GLU A 202 -1.67 10.20 -4.03
N GLN A 203 -1.16 9.86 -2.86
CA GLN A 203 -1.73 10.27 -1.58
C GLN A 203 -1.70 11.78 -1.33
N LEU A 204 -0.87 12.53 -2.07
CA LEU A 204 -0.87 13.99 -2.00
C LEU A 204 -2.17 14.59 -2.56
N ARG A 205 -2.79 13.94 -3.55
CA ARG A 205 -4.13 14.29 -4.04
C ARG A 205 -5.16 14.30 -2.93
N PHE A 206 -5.07 13.34 -2.01
CA PHE A 206 -6.00 13.24 -0.91
C PHE A 206 -5.79 14.41 0.07
N LEU A 207 -4.53 14.70 0.41
CA LEU A 207 -4.19 15.82 1.30
C LEU A 207 -4.59 17.19 0.70
N GLU A 208 -4.31 17.42 -0.59
CA GLU A 208 -4.67 18.67 -1.28
C GLU A 208 -6.18 18.91 -1.33
N ASN A 209 -6.98 17.85 -1.35
CA ASN A 209 -8.45 17.92 -1.32
C ASN A 209 -9.03 17.86 0.10
N GLY A 210 -8.20 18.05 1.14
CA GLY A 210 -8.64 18.20 2.53
C GLY A 210 -8.93 16.89 3.26
N PHE A 211 -8.64 15.73 2.66
CA PHE A 211 -8.72 14.45 3.37
C PHE A 211 -7.57 14.30 4.34
N LYS A 212 -7.84 13.67 5.48
CA LYS A 212 -6.82 13.35 6.49
C LYS A 212 -6.40 11.89 6.38
N ILE A 213 -5.10 11.65 6.44
CA ILE A 213 -4.52 10.30 6.37
C ILE A 213 -3.96 9.95 7.74
N PHE A 214 -4.56 8.99 8.43
CA PHE A 214 -4.03 8.49 9.69
C PHE A 214 -2.82 7.59 9.44
N THR A 215 -1.78 7.71 10.26
CA THR A 215 -0.57 6.90 10.12
C THR A 215 -0.41 5.93 11.28
N VAL A 216 -0.33 4.64 10.95
CA VAL A 216 -0.18 3.54 11.91
C VAL A 216 1.30 3.15 11.99
N PRO A 217 2.01 3.43 13.10
CA PRO A 217 3.40 3.04 13.26
C PRO A 217 3.58 1.53 13.31
N SER A 218 4.68 1.06 12.73
CA SER A 218 5.10 -0.33 12.76
C SER A 218 6.62 -0.42 12.96
N ILE A 219 7.11 -1.60 13.34
CA ILE A 219 8.55 -1.92 13.32
C ILE A 219 8.99 -2.54 11.99
N TYR A 220 8.13 -2.50 10.97
CA TYR A 220 8.34 -3.18 9.69
C TYR A 220 9.47 -2.54 8.89
N ARG A 221 10.50 -3.34 8.56
CA ARG A 221 11.71 -2.91 7.86
C ARG A 221 12.01 -3.66 6.58
N SER A 222 11.16 -4.62 6.18
CA SER A 222 11.43 -5.41 4.98
C SER A 222 11.43 -4.55 3.72
N PRO A 223 12.22 -4.93 2.70
CA PRO A 223 12.22 -4.27 1.40
C PRO A 223 10.99 -4.64 0.57
N SER A 224 10.45 -3.68 -0.19
CA SER A 224 9.47 -3.93 -1.24
C SER A 224 10.15 -4.52 -2.47
N VAL A 225 9.43 -5.31 -3.28
CA VAL A 225 9.94 -5.89 -4.52
C VAL A 225 9.60 -5.01 -5.71
N ASP A 226 10.45 -4.07 -6.09
CA ASP A 226 10.24 -3.20 -7.25
C ASP A 226 11.19 -3.46 -8.42
N THR A 227 12.31 -4.12 -8.15
CA THR A 227 13.37 -4.44 -9.10
C THR A 227 13.82 -5.90 -8.97
N GLU A 228 14.66 -6.35 -9.90
CA GLU A 228 15.32 -7.67 -9.79
C GLU A 228 16.21 -7.79 -8.55
N ASP A 229 16.88 -6.72 -8.17
CA ASP A 229 17.74 -6.72 -6.98
C ASP A 229 16.94 -6.83 -5.69
N ASP A 230 15.77 -6.20 -5.65
CA ASP A 230 14.85 -6.35 -4.51
C ASP A 230 14.29 -7.77 -4.43
N LEU A 231 13.94 -8.37 -5.57
CA LEU A 231 13.50 -9.76 -5.62
C LEU A 231 14.57 -10.68 -5.04
N ARG A 232 15.84 -10.50 -5.40
CA ARG A 232 16.98 -11.28 -4.83
C ARG A 232 17.12 -11.09 -3.33
N LYS A 233 17.09 -9.85 -2.84
CA LYS A 233 17.16 -9.56 -1.39
C LYS A 233 16.02 -10.22 -0.63
N VAL A 234 14.80 -10.18 -1.16
CA VAL A 234 13.64 -10.80 -0.54
C VAL A 234 13.73 -12.33 -0.54
N ILE A 235 14.30 -12.95 -1.57
CA ILE A 235 14.54 -14.41 -1.60
C ILE A 235 15.40 -14.85 -0.41
N GLU A 236 16.44 -14.08 -0.08
CA GLU A 236 17.34 -14.37 1.04
C GLU A 236 16.68 -14.21 2.42
N LEU A 237 15.67 -13.34 2.52
CA LEU A 237 14.94 -13.05 3.77
C LEU A 237 13.77 -14.01 4.03
N LEU A 238 13.26 -14.66 2.99
CA LEU A 238 12.21 -15.66 3.17
C LEU A 238 12.76 -16.88 3.91
N PRO A 239 11.98 -17.46 4.85
CA PRO A 239 12.33 -18.72 5.50
C PRO A 239 12.46 -19.89 4.51
#